data_AF-A0A1Y1XDB2-F1
#
_entry.id   AF-A0A1Y1XDB2-F1
#
_cell.length_a   1.000
_cell.length_b   1.000
_cell.length_c   1.000
_cell.angle_alpha   90.00
_cell.angle_beta   90.00
_cell.angle_gamma   90.00
#
_symmetry.space_group_name_H-M   'P 1'
#
loop_
_entity.id
_entity.type
_entity.pdbx_description
1 polymer ?
#
loop_
_entity_poly.entity_id
_entity_poly.type
_entity_poly.pdbx_seq_one_letter_code
_entity_poly.pdbx_strand_id
1 'polypeptide(L)'
;PPFPSLVRRVIRHCGVQTSVLLVALIYVDRLRNYLPSKAVGTPTTGHRIFLASILLASKFHEDSALWCVDVADVVSKYWDILEVNEMERVFLEYIKFDLWVDRDHINSY
;
A
#
# COMPACT_ATOMS: atom_id res chain seq x y z
N PRO A 1 -4.18 15.43 -0.17
CA PRO A 1 -4.58 15.56 -1.60
C PRO A 1 -5.85 14.74 -1.89
N PRO A 2 -6.64 15.04 -2.93
CA PRO A 2 -7.69 14.13 -3.40
C PRO A 2 -7.11 12.75 -3.70
N PHE A 3 -7.80 11.69 -3.29
CA PHE A 3 -7.31 10.31 -3.39
C PHE A 3 -6.86 9.90 -4.81
N PRO A 4 -7.66 10.11 -5.88
CA PRO A 4 -7.25 9.74 -7.24
C PRO A 4 -5.99 10.48 -7.73
N SER A 5 -5.78 11.71 -7.26
CA SER A 5 -4.60 12.51 -7.61
C SER A 5 -3.35 12.00 -6.92
N LEU A 6 -3.46 11.54 -5.67
CA LEU A 6 -2.35 10.87 -4.97
C LEU A 6 -1.99 9.55 -5.64
N VAL A 7 -2.98 8.72 -5.93
CA VAL A 7 -2.79 7.42 -6.60
C VAL A 7 -2.03 7.60 -7.91
N ARG A 8 -2.50 8.51 -8.79
CA ARG A 8 -1.82 8.80 -10.06
C ARG A 8 -0.41 9.33 -9.88
N ARG A 9 -0.19 10.17 -8.86
CA ARG A 9 1.14 10.75 -8.59
C ARG A 9 2.12 9.67 -8.17
N VAL A 10 1.76 8.81 -7.22
CA VAL A 10 2.61 7.72 -6.74
C VAL A 10 2.92 6.74 -7.88
N ILE A 11 1.90 6.29 -8.61
CA ILE A 11 2.08 5.34 -9.72
C ILE A 11 3.08 5.88 -10.76
N ARG A 12 2.91 7.16 -11.17
CA ARG A 12 3.76 7.75 -12.21
C ARG A 12 5.18 8.04 -11.75
N HIS A 13 5.36 8.56 -10.54
CA HIS A 13 6.70 8.93 -10.05
C HIS A 13 7.52 7.72 -9.60
N CYS A 14 6.87 6.70 -9.04
CA CYS A 14 7.52 5.50 -8.54
C CYS A 14 7.62 4.37 -9.60
N GLY A 15 7.08 4.58 -10.82
CA GLY A 15 7.13 3.57 -11.88
C GLY A 15 6.39 2.27 -11.55
N VAL A 16 5.32 2.35 -10.75
CA VAL A 16 4.65 1.17 -10.18
C VAL A 16 4.01 0.32 -11.29
N GLN A 17 4.35 -0.96 -11.34
CA GLN A 17 3.81 -1.92 -12.30
C GLN A 17 2.36 -2.31 -11.97
N THR A 18 1.61 -2.74 -12.98
CA THR A 18 0.22 -3.21 -12.81
C THR A 18 0.13 -4.43 -11.90
N SER A 19 1.12 -5.33 -11.95
CA SER A 19 1.22 -6.49 -11.05
C SER A 19 1.27 -6.08 -9.58
N VAL A 20 2.09 -5.08 -9.24
CA VAL A 20 2.18 -4.53 -7.88
C VAL A 20 0.86 -3.91 -7.43
N LEU A 21 0.18 -3.18 -8.33
CA LEU A 21 -1.12 -2.60 -8.01
C LEU A 21 -2.18 -3.66 -7.71
N LEU A 22 -2.15 -4.77 -8.45
CA LEU A 22 -3.05 -5.89 -8.20
C LEU A 22 -2.79 -6.54 -6.85
N VAL A 23 -1.52 -6.80 -6.52
CA VAL A 23 -1.17 -7.36 -5.20
C VAL A 23 -1.50 -6.38 -4.08
N ALA A 24 -1.25 -5.09 -4.26
CA ALA A 24 -1.64 -4.08 -3.29
C ALA A 24 -3.17 -4.10 -3.03
N LEU A 25 -3.98 -4.30 -4.08
CA LEU A 25 -5.43 -4.45 -3.94
C LEU A 25 -5.80 -5.70 -3.11
N ILE A 26 -5.15 -6.83 -3.36
CA ILE A 26 -5.32 -8.07 -2.58
C ILE A 26 -4.98 -7.82 -1.11
N TYR A 27 -3.89 -7.09 -0.82
CA TYR A 27 -3.53 -6.73 0.56
C TYR A 27 -4.57 -5.83 1.23
N VAL A 28 -5.19 -4.91 0.50
CA VAL A 28 -6.29 -4.09 1.02
C VAL A 28 -7.53 -4.95 1.30
N ASP A 29 -7.84 -5.93 0.46
CA ASP A 29 -8.93 -6.88 0.72
C ASP A 29 -8.64 -7.76 1.95
N ARG A 30 -7.40 -8.23 2.12
CA ARG A 30 -6.96 -8.92 3.35
C ARG A 30 -7.16 -8.05 4.57
N LEU A 31 -6.73 -6.79 4.53
CA LEU A 31 -6.92 -5.84 5.62
C LEU A 31 -8.41 -5.73 6.00
N ARG A 32 -9.32 -5.71 5.02
CA ARG A 32 -10.77 -5.67 5.28
C ARG A 32 -11.24 -6.83 6.15
N ASN A 33 -10.68 -8.02 5.96
CA ASN A 33 -11.04 -9.22 6.75
C ASN A 33 -10.53 -9.15 8.20
N TYR A 34 -9.48 -8.36 8.47
CA TYR A 34 -8.93 -8.17 9.82
C TYR A 34 -9.50 -6.95 10.54
N LEU A 35 -10.22 -6.07 9.84
CA LEU A 35 -10.82 -4.89 10.46
C LEU A 35 -12.10 -5.27 11.22
N PRO A 36 -12.32 -4.70 12.42
CA PRO A 36 -13.58 -4.91 13.13
C PRO A 36 -14.75 -4.33 12.33
N SER A 37 -15.94 -4.95 12.43
CA SER A 37 -17.15 -4.55 11.67
C SER A 37 -17.60 -3.10 11.86
N LYS A 38 -17.04 -2.38 12.85
CA LYS A 38 -17.31 -0.96 13.13
C LYS A 38 -16.09 -0.05 12.90
N ALA A 39 -15.08 -0.51 12.17
CA ALA A 39 -13.93 0.32 11.83
C ALA A 39 -14.39 1.52 10.98
N VAL A 40 -14.25 2.73 11.52
CA VAL A 40 -14.50 3.97 10.79
C VAL A 40 -13.16 4.60 10.47
N GLY A 41 -12.82 4.66 9.18
CA GLY A 41 -11.63 5.36 8.72
C GLY A 41 -11.79 6.88 8.83
N THR A 42 -10.67 7.58 8.95
CA THR A 42 -10.62 9.02 8.76
C THR A 42 -10.38 9.33 7.27
N PRO A 43 -10.58 10.59 6.81
CA PRO A 43 -10.38 10.96 5.40
C PRO A 43 -8.99 10.64 4.83
N THR A 44 -7.98 10.45 5.70
CA THR A 44 -6.60 10.11 5.31
C THR A 44 -6.29 8.63 5.41
N THR A 45 -7.15 7.82 6.06
CA THR A 45 -6.95 6.38 6.24
C THR A 45 -6.80 5.67 4.90
N GLY A 46 -7.63 6.02 3.90
CA GLY A 46 -7.54 5.42 2.56
C GLY A 46 -6.20 5.69 1.86
N HIS A 47 -5.64 6.90 2.01
CA HIS A 47 -4.32 7.21 1.46
C HIS A 47 -3.22 6.40 2.14
N ARG A 48 -3.25 6.30 3.47
CA ARG A 48 -2.26 5.55 4.24
C ARG A 48 -2.29 4.06 3.90
N ILE A 49 -3.49 3.48 3.84
CA ILE A 49 -3.73 2.09 3.42
C ILE A 49 -3.15 1.85 2.02
N PHE A 50 -3.46 2.73 1.07
CA PHE A 50 -2.95 2.62 -0.29
C PHE A 50 -1.41 2.67 -0.34
N LEU A 51 -0.79 3.66 0.30
CA LEU A 51 0.68 3.80 0.32
C LEU A 51 1.37 2.58 0.93
N ALA A 52 0.90 2.12 2.09
CA ALA A 52 1.45 0.95 2.76
C ALA A 52 1.27 -0.33 1.93
N SER A 53 0.10 -0.52 1.31
CA SER A 53 -0.18 -1.69 0.47
C SER A 53 0.74 -1.77 -0.75
N ILE A 54 1.03 -0.64 -1.42
CA ILE A 54 1.95 -0.61 -2.57
C ILE A 54 3.39 -0.86 -2.13
N LEU A 55 3.84 -0.25 -1.03
CA LEU A 55 5.19 -0.45 -0.50
C LEU A 55 5.45 -1.93 -0.22
N LEU A 56 4.54 -2.59 0.51
CA LEU A 56 4.66 -4.02 0.82
C LEU A 56 4.57 -4.89 -0.44
N ALA A 57 3.68 -4.56 -1.38
CA ALA A 57 3.52 -5.33 -2.62
C ALA A 57 4.79 -5.28 -3.47
N SER A 58 5.37 -4.09 -3.63
CA SER A 58 6.62 -3.91 -4.38
C SER A 58 7.80 -4.60 -3.67
N LYS A 59 7.96 -4.41 -2.36
CA LYS A 59 9.05 -5.04 -1.58
C LYS A 59 9.03 -6.56 -1.58
N PHE A 60 7.85 -7.17 -1.66
CA PHE A 60 7.74 -8.63 -1.60
C PHE A 60 7.81 -9.30 -2.99
N HIS A 61 7.37 -8.61 -4.05
CA HIS A 61 7.26 -9.22 -5.38
C HIS A 61 8.23 -8.71 -6.44
N GLU A 62 8.82 -7.53 -6.26
CA GLU A 62 9.76 -6.98 -7.24
C GLU A 62 11.21 -7.10 -6.73
N ASP A 63 12.13 -7.51 -7.62
CA ASP A 63 13.57 -7.53 -7.32
C ASP A 63 14.13 -6.11 -7.12
N SER A 64 13.56 -5.14 -7.83
CA SER A 64 13.84 -3.70 -7.69
C SER A 64 12.67 -3.03 -6.97
N ALA A 65 12.61 -3.23 -5.66
CA ALA A 65 11.53 -2.76 -4.83
C ALA A 65 11.49 -1.24 -4.65
N LEU A 66 10.29 -0.73 -4.41
CA LEU A 66 10.02 0.61 -3.95
C LEU A 66 10.33 0.73 -2.45
N TRP A 67 11.16 1.70 -2.08
CA TRP A 67 11.49 1.96 -0.69
C TRP A 67 10.65 3.09 -0.12
N CYS A 68 10.54 3.13 1.20
CA CYS A 68 9.80 4.19 1.89
C CYS A 68 10.37 5.58 1.58
N VAL A 69 11.67 5.69 1.29
CA VAL A 69 12.33 6.94 0.88
C VAL A 69 11.75 7.45 -0.44
N ASP A 70 11.55 6.58 -1.43
CA ASP A 70 11.04 6.95 -2.75
C ASP A 70 9.60 7.47 -2.65
N VAL A 71 8.77 6.78 -1.86
CA VAL A 71 7.39 7.21 -1.62
C VAL A 71 7.34 8.49 -0.80
N ALA A 72 8.15 8.60 0.25
CA ALA A 72 8.22 9.77 1.12
C ALA A 72 8.64 11.02 0.34
N ASP A 73 9.55 10.92 -0.63
CA ASP A 73 9.90 12.06 -1.49
C ASP A 73 8.70 12.56 -2.30
N VAL A 74 7.93 11.63 -2.88
CA VAL A 74 6.72 11.94 -3.67
C VAL A 74 5.61 12.56 -2.82
N VAL A 75 5.45 12.12 -1.57
CA VAL A 75 4.38 12.57 -0.65
C VAL A 75 4.86 13.52 0.46
N SER A 76 6.08 14.02 0.38
CA SER A 76 6.78 14.85 1.38
C SER A 76 6.01 16.07 1.88
N LYS A 77 5.06 16.57 1.09
CA LYS A 77 4.15 17.67 1.48
C LYS A 77 3.08 17.25 2.51
N TYR A 78 2.89 15.96 2.74
CA TYR A 78 1.79 15.40 3.53
C TYR A 78 2.27 14.51 4.66
N TRP A 79 3.32 13.73 4.43
CA TRP A 79 3.90 12.82 5.41
C TRP A 79 5.41 12.80 5.30
N ASP A 80 6.08 12.69 6.45
CA ASP A 80 7.53 12.48 6.48
C ASP A 80 7.88 10.98 6.31
N ILE A 81 9.18 10.70 6.21
CA ILE A 81 9.67 9.33 6.05
C ILE A 81 9.33 8.44 7.26
N LEU A 82 9.30 8.98 8.48
CA LEU A 82 8.99 8.21 9.69
C LEU A 82 7.52 7.80 9.69
N GLU A 83 6.63 8.69 9.28
CA GLU A 83 5.22 8.40 9.10
C GLU A 83 4.99 7.35 8.01
N VAL A 84 5.69 7.43 6.87
CA VAL A 84 5.58 6.42 5.80
C VAL A 84 6.08 5.05 6.27
N ASN A 85 7.19 5.01 7.01
CA ASN A 85 7.70 3.78 7.62
C ASN A 85 6.69 3.19 8.62
N GLU A 86 6.09 4.03 9.47
CA GLU A 86 5.08 3.58 10.42
C GLU A 86 3.81 3.09 9.71
N MET A 87 3.38 3.73 8.62
CA MET A 87 2.26 3.23 7.81
C MET A 87 2.51 1.82 7.29
N GLU A 88 3.71 1.58 6.75
CA GLU A 88 4.12 0.25 6.27
C GLU A 88 4.11 -0.77 7.41
N ARG A 89 4.78 -0.47 8.52
CA ARG A 89 4.90 -1.37 9.67
C ARG A 89 3.54 -1.72 10.25
N VAL A 90 2.70 -0.72 10.50
CA VAL A 90 1.36 -0.91 11.06
C VAL A 90 0.49 -1.73 10.13
N PHE A 91 0.52 -1.47 8.83
CA PHE A 91 -0.24 -2.25 7.85
C PHE A 91 0.20 -3.73 7.86
N LEU A 92 1.51 -3.98 7.85
CA LEU A 92 2.09 -5.33 7.89
C LEU A 92 1.64 -6.12 9.13
N GLU A 93 1.56 -5.45 10.29
CA GLU A 93 1.05 -6.04 11.54
C GLU A 93 -0.46 -6.35 11.49
N TYR A 94 -1.24 -5.54 10.77
CA TYR A 94 -2.66 -5.78 10.58
C TYR A 94 -2.93 -7.01 9.72
N ILE A 95 -2.19 -7.17 8.61
CA ILE A 95 -2.32 -8.35 7.74
C ILE A 95 -1.58 -9.59 8.26
N LYS A 96 -1.02 -9.53 9.47
CA LYS A 96 -0.32 -10.66 10.13
C LYS A 96 0.81 -11.25 9.28
N PHE A 97 1.52 -10.41 8.54
CA PHE A 97 2.59 -10.83 7.63
C PHE A 97 2.14 -11.82 6.53
N ASP A 98 0.84 -11.93 6.26
CA ASP A 98 0.31 -12.69 5.14
C ASP A 98 0.56 -11.94 3.83
N LEU A 99 1.79 -12.07 3.32
CA LEU A 99 2.27 -11.44 2.08
C LEU A 99 2.27 -12.41 0.89
N TRP A 100 2.12 -13.71 1.13
CA TRP A 100 2.16 -14.68 0.04
C TRP A 100 0.93 -14.54 -0.85
N VAL A 101 1.14 -14.33 -2.15
CA VAL A 101 0.09 -14.28 -3.17
C VAL A 101 0.43 -15.25 -4.28
N ASP A 102 -0.47 -16.20 -4.53
CA ASP A 102 -0.33 -17.18 -5.61
C ASP A 102 -0.99 -16.68 -6.90
N ARG A 103 -0.60 -17.26 -8.04
CA ARG A 103 -1.19 -16.97 -9.36
C ARG A 103 -2.69 -17.22 -9.40
N ASP A 104 -3.18 -18.24 -8.70
CA ASP A 104 -4.61 -18.52 -8.63
C ASP A 104 -5.39 -17.42 -7.89
N HIS A 105 -4.78 -16.81 -6.87
CA HIS A 105 -5.35 -15.65 -6.20
C HIS A 105 -5.36 -14.41 -7.11
N ILE A 106 -4.29 -14.19 -7.87
CA ILE A 106 -4.19 -13.10 -8.85
C ILE A 106 -5.28 -13.22 -9.94
N ASN A 107 -5.55 -14.43 -10.43
CA ASN A 107 -6.56 -14.68 -11.47
C ASN A 107 -8.01 -14.50 -11.00
N SER A 108 -8.24 -14.36 -9.69
CA SER A 108 -9.58 -14.16 -9.12
C SER A 108 -10.05 -12.69 -9.11
N TYR A 109 -9.20 -11.76 -9.57
CA TYR A 109 -9.42 -10.31 -9.63
C TYR A 109 -9.32 -9.79 -11.06
#